data_AF-A0A0D0K3B3-F1
#
_entry.id   AF-A0A0D0K3B3-F1
#
_cell.length_a   1.000
_cell.length_b   1.000
_cell.length_c   1.000
_cell.angle_alpha   90.00
_cell.angle_beta   90.00
_cell.angle_gamma   90.00
#
_symmetry.space_group_name_H-M   'P 1'
#
loop_
_entity.id
_entity.type
_entity.pdbx_description
1 polymer ?
#
loop_
_entity_poly.entity_id
_entity_poly.type
_entity_poly.pdbx_seq_one_letter_code
_entity_poly.pdbx_strand_id
1 'polypeptide(L)'
;MEYAGVVPMDAPDPSADFEARVRGLSYPVFQLRPQPSLTRIPGASFMEMGASASAGAPMGLAESSVSLTYTLWRNPDDHSDPRNEIELDPGIRRSIEEEPPWGRPAWLIERAQLLKYPMLWEAVRTSWQASPDPERHALSQQLVDHANHILRNRFREELGLPDLPSEGDDGGWEAKTSAARDAVVAVDGRNRPGVQIDTDPFVYAVGFRVDENVVCTVVVPRDSLPMIDLAITTFE
;
A
#
# COMPACT_ATOMS: atom_id res chain seq x y z
N MET A 1 -24.12 -22.85 -7.57
CA MET A 1 -23.40 -21.90 -6.71
C MET A 1 -23.79 -20.53 -7.21
N GLU A 2 -24.88 -19.98 -6.68
CA GLU A 2 -25.33 -18.63 -7.04
C GLU A 2 -24.49 -17.63 -6.25
N TYR A 3 -23.62 -16.89 -6.94
CA TYR A 3 -22.98 -15.71 -6.38
C TYR A 3 -24.03 -14.58 -6.32
N ALA A 4 -24.92 -14.63 -5.34
CA ALA A 4 -25.71 -13.46 -4.98
C ALA A 4 -24.77 -12.52 -4.20
N GLY A 5 -24.21 -11.53 -4.90
CA GLY A 5 -23.20 -10.58 -4.41
C GLY A 5 -23.71 -9.56 -3.37
N VAL A 6 -24.39 -10.02 -2.33
CA VAL A 6 -24.86 -9.20 -1.22
C VAL A 6 -24.25 -9.72 0.07
N VAL A 7 -23.50 -8.85 0.76
CA VAL A 7 -22.92 -9.14 2.08
C VAL A 7 -24.02 -8.98 3.13
N PRO A 8 -24.30 -10.00 3.97
CA PRO A 8 -25.30 -9.91 5.05
C PRO A 8 -24.98 -8.79 6.03
N MET A 9 -25.98 -8.07 6.57
CA MET A 9 -25.78 -6.91 7.46
C MET A 9 -25.04 -7.24 8.77
N ASP A 10 -25.13 -8.49 9.22
CA ASP A 10 -24.46 -9.02 10.41
C ASP A 10 -23.08 -9.62 10.11
N ALA A 11 -22.61 -9.54 8.86
CA ALA A 11 -21.29 -10.02 8.49
C ALA A 11 -20.21 -9.29 9.32
N PRO A 12 -19.28 -10.03 9.95
CA PRO A 12 -18.23 -9.44 10.76
C PRO A 12 -17.33 -8.56 9.88
N ASP A 13 -16.74 -7.53 10.49
CA ASP A 13 -15.73 -6.72 9.81
C ASP A 13 -14.47 -7.57 9.58
N PRO A 14 -14.06 -7.80 8.30
CA PRO A 14 -12.87 -8.58 8.00
C PRO A 14 -11.57 -7.91 8.47
N SER A 15 -11.60 -6.62 8.81
CA SER A 15 -10.41 -5.91 9.31
C SER A 15 -9.81 -6.60 10.53
N ALA A 16 -10.64 -7.07 11.48
CA ALA A 16 -10.18 -7.74 12.69
C ALA A 16 -9.33 -8.98 12.40
N ASP A 17 -9.74 -9.80 11.43
CA ASP A 17 -9.00 -10.99 11.01
C ASP A 17 -7.67 -10.62 10.34
N PHE A 18 -7.66 -9.56 9.51
CA PHE A 18 -6.43 -9.05 8.92
C PHE A 18 -5.46 -8.53 9.98
N GLU A 19 -5.92 -7.74 10.96
CA GLU A 19 -5.08 -7.23 12.04
C GLU A 19 -4.50 -8.38 12.89
N ALA A 20 -5.33 -9.38 13.22
CA ALA A 20 -4.88 -10.58 13.92
C ALA A 20 -3.84 -11.36 13.11
N ARG A 21 -4.03 -11.47 11.79
CA ARG A 21 -3.08 -12.10 10.89
C ARG A 21 -1.75 -11.35 10.83
N VAL A 22 -1.76 -10.01 10.74
CA VAL A 22 -0.54 -9.20 10.76
C VAL A 22 0.26 -9.46 12.04
N ARG A 23 -0.40 -9.47 13.21
CA ARG A 23 0.25 -9.78 14.50
C ARG A 23 0.76 -11.22 14.61
N GLY A 24 0.17 -12.14 13.84
CA GLY A 24 0.56 -13.54 13.81
C GLY A 24 1.75 -13.85 12.89
N LEU A 25 2.27 -12.87 12.14
CA LEU A 25 3.42 -13.07 11.26
C LEU A 25 4.70 -13.29 12.07
N SER A 26 5.60 -14.10 11.52
CA SER A 26 6.91 -14.40 12.10
C SER A 26 7.96 -13.30 11.89
N TYR A 27 7.58 -12.22 11.20
CA TYR A 27 8.43 -11.08 10.89
C TYR A 27 7.70 -9.77 11.23
N PRO A 28 8.43 -8.71 11.63
CA PRO A 28 7.81 -7.44 11.99
C PRO A 28 7.21 -6.77 10.74
N VAL A 29 6.00 -6.25 10.87
CA VAL A 29 5.37 -5.38 9.87
C VAL A 29 5.56 -3.92 10.29
N PHE A 30 5.75 -3.05 9.32
CA PHE A 30 5.96 -1.62 9.55
C PHE A 30 4.82 -0.79 9.01
N GLN A 31 4.60 0.38 9.62
CA GLN A 31 3.60 1.36 9.22
C GLN A 31 4.18 2.78 9.30
N LEU A 32 3.55 3.73 8.61
CA LEU A 32 3.83 5.15 8.85
C LEU A 32 3.45 5.46 10.30
N ARG A 33 4.30 6.24 10.97
CA ARG A 33 4.03 6.69 12.33
C ARG A 33 2.68 7.43 12.35
N PRO A 34 1.77 7.09 13.29
CA PRO A 34 0.51 7.79 13.44
C PRO A 34 0.73 9.31 13.53
N GLN A 35 -0.04 10.06 12.75
CA GLN A 35 0.09 11.51 12.63
C GLN A 35 -1.24 12.14 12.20
N PRO A 36 -1.50 13.42 12.50
CA PRO A 36 -2.80 14.05 12.27
C PRO A 36 -3.27 14.03 10.80
N SER A 37 -2.33 14.09 9.85
CA SER A 37 -2.60 14.12 8.42
C SER A 37 -2.86 12.74 7.81
N LEU A 38 -2.68 11.64 8.56
CA LEU A 38 -2.87 10.28 8.05
C LEU A 38 -3.67 9.41 9.01
N THR A 39 -4.74 8.80 8.49
CA THR A 39 -5.42 7.69 9.18
C THR A 39 -5.16 6.41 8.41
N ARG A 40 -4.58 5.40 9.05
CA ARG A 40 -4.44 4.07 8.45
C ARG A 40 -5.83 3.48 8.23
N ILE A 41 -6.07 2.96 7.03
CA ILE A 41 -7.30 2.22 6.74
C ILE A 41 -7.18 0.83 7.37
N PRO A 42 -8.13 0.39 8.21
CA PRO A 42 -8.09 -0.93 8.83
C PRO A 42 -7.96 -2.07 7.81
N GLY A 43 -7.27 -3.14 8.20
CA GLY A 43 -6.90 -4.25 7.33
C GLY A 43 -5.55 -4.08 6.62
N ALA A 44 -5.21 -5.06 5.80
CA ALA A 44 -3.96 -5.10 5.04
C ALA A 44 -4.12 -5.93 3.76
N SER A 45 -3.35 -5.61 2.73
CA SER A 45 -3.24 -6.45 1.54
C SER A 45 -2.11 -7.46 1.73
N PHE A 46 -2.37 -8.72 1.42
CA PHE A 46 -1.36 -9.79 1.46
C PHE A 46 -1.09 -10.30 0.05
N MET A 47 0.19 -10.41 -0.31
CA MET A 47 0.63 -11.14 -1.50
C MET A 47 1.63 -12.21 -1.06
N GLU A 48 1.31 -13.46 -1.39
CA GLU A 48 2.05 -14.64 -0.92
C GLU A 48 2.35 -15.57 -2.08
N MET A 49 3.59 -16.06 -2.13
CA MET A 49 4.03 -17.05 -3.10
C MET A 49 4.53 -18.30 -2.36
N GLY A 50 3.95 -19.45 -2.70
CA GLY A 50 4.38 -20.74 -2.17
C GLY A 50 5.71 -21.19 -2.79
N ALA A 51 6.51 -21.93 -2.01
CA ALA A 51 7.69 -22.61 -2.52
C ALA A 51 7.28 -23.69 -3.54
N SER A 52 7.86 -23.66 -4.74
CA SER A 52 7.64 -24.72 -5.72
C SER A 52 8.31 -26.02 -5.26
N ALA A 53 7.57 -27.13 -5.34
CA ALA A 53 8.08 -28.48 -5.06
C ALA A 53 9.20 -28.93 -6.03
N SER A 54 9.42 -28.22 -7.14
CA SER A 54 10.40 -28.57 -8.18
C SER A 54 11.87 -28.39 -7.78
N ALA A 55 12.16 -27.81 -6.60
CA ALA A 55 13.52 -27.60 -6.11
C ALA A 55 13.88 -28.45 -4.87
N GLY A 56 13.04 -29.43 -4.49
CA GLY A 56 13.30 -30.25 -3.28
C GLY A 56 13.22 -29.47 -1.97
N ALA A 57 12.68 -28.24 -1.99
CA ALA A 57 12.42 -27.43 -0.81
C ALA A 57 11.13 -27.88 -0.10
N PRO A 58 11.02 -27.72 1.24
CA PRO A 58 9.80 -28.07 1.96
C PRO A 58 8.58 -27.31 1.41
N MET A 59 7.38 -27.91 1.49
CA MET A 59 6.13 -27.14 1.36
C MET A 59 6.15 -25.99 2.37
N GLY A 60 6.03 -24.75 1.89
CA GLY A 60 6.08 -23.57 2.74
C GLY A 60 5.91 -22.28 1.95
N LEU A 61 5.77 -21.17 2.66
CA LEU A 61 5.73 -19.84 2.09
C LEU A 61 7.16 -19.45 1.66
N ALA A 62 7.36 -19.11 0.38
CA ALA A 62 8.65 -18.67 -0.14
C ALA A 62 8.81 -17.16 -0.04
N GLU A 63 7.73 -16.42 -0.33
CA GLU A 63 7.69 -14.96 -0.30
C GLU A 63 6.35 -14.51 0.27
N SER A 64 6.37 -13.43 1.02
CA SER A 64 5.19 -12.81 1.62
C SER A 64 5.37 -11.30 1.60
N SER A 65 4.32 -10.56 1.31
CA SER A 65 4.31 -9.11 1.49
C SER A 65 2.99 -8.64 2.06
N VAL A 66 3.09 -7.64 2.92
CA VAL A 66 1.97 -6.99 3.58
C VAL A 66 2.01 -5.51 3.22
N SER A 67 0.95 -5.02 2.59
CA SER A 67 0.79 -3.60 2.26
C SER A 67 -0.27 -2.94 3.14
N LEU A 68 0.02 -1.73 3.60
CA LEU A 68 -0.88 -0.88 4.38
C LEU A 68 -1.25 0.38 3.59
N THR A 69 -2.53 0.75 3.64
CA THR A 69 -3.10 1.91 2.95
C THR A 69 -3.56 2.95 3.96
N TYR A 70 -3.50 4.22 3.58
CA TYR A 70 -3.85 5.36 4.44
C TYR A 70 -4.80 6.32 3.75
N THR A 71 -5.69 6.93 4.50
CA THR A 71 -6.41 8.14 4.11
C THR A 71 -5.55 9.36 4.44
N LEU A 72 -5.47 10.30 3.51
CA LEU A 72 -4.76 11.57 3.66
C LEU A 72 -5.76 12.69 3.99
N TRP A 73 -5.49 13.42 5.07
CA TRP A 73 -6.25 14.58 5.50
C TRP A 73 -5.50 15.86 5.13
N ARG A 74 -6.00 16.57 4.11
CA ARG A 74 -5.46 17.87 3.68
C ARG A 74 -5.68 18.97 4.72
N ASN A 75 -6.70 18.82 5.56
CA ASN A 75 -7.01 19.65 6.70
C ASN A 75 -7.06 18.77 7.97
N PRO A 76 -5.91 18.50 8.60
CA PRO A 76 -5.82 17.54 9.72
C PRO A 76 -6.56 17.98 11.00
N ASP A 77 -6.81 19.29 11.16
CA ASP A 77 -7.50 19.83 12.35
C ASP A 77 -9.02 19.58 12.32
N ASP A 78 -9.59 19.32 11.14
CA ASP A 78 -10.99 18.96 10.96
C ASP A 78 -11.14 18.00 9.77
N HIS A 79 -11.28 16.71 10.09
CA HIS A 79 -11.44 15.62 9.11
C HIS A 79 -12.79 15.65 8.39
N SER A 80 -13.78 16.40 8.89
CA SER A 80 -15.07 16.58 8.22
C SER A 80 -15.06 17.69 7.16
N ASP A 81 -13.98 18.47 7.10
CA ASP A 81 -13.84 19.57 6.16
C ASP A 81 -13.84 19.05 4.70
N PRO A 82 -14.67 19.61 3.80
CA PRO A 82 -14.76 19.17 2.41
C PRO A 82 -13.44 19.35 1.62
N ARG A 83 -12.48 20.14 2.11
CA ARG A 83 -11.12 20.23 1.54
C ARG A 83 -10.38 18.89 1.58
N ASN A 84 -10.78 17.99 2.48
CA ASN A 84 -10.25 16.64 2.54
C ASN A 84 -10.78 15.75 1.40
N GLU A 85 -11.90 16.07 0.76
CA GLU A 85 -12.48 15.21 -0.27
C GLU A 85 -11.77 15.36 -1.63
N ILE A 86 -11.74 14.29 -2.41
CA ILE A 86 -11.39 14.34 -3.84
C ILE A 86 -12.60 14.75 -4.68
N GLU A 87 -12.33 15.27 -5.87
CA GLU A 87 -13.38 15.46 -6.86
C GLU A 87 -13.88 14.09 -7.32
N LEU A 88 -15.20 13.90 -7.30
CA LEU A 88 -15.87 12.67 -7.69
C LEU A 88 -16.93 12.98 -8.72
N ASP A 89 -17.04 12.11 -9.73
CA ASP A 89 -18.19 12.12 -10.64
C ASP A 89 -19.49 11.99 -9.83
N PRO A 90 -20.56 12.76 -10.18
CA PRO A 90 -21.82 12.74 -9.44
C PRO A 90 -22.45 11.34 -9.31
N GLY A 91 -22.27 10.47 -10.31
CA GLY A 91 -22.74 9.08 -10.27
C GLY A 91 -21.97 8.24 -9.27
N ILE A 92 -20.63 8.37 -9.23
CA ILE A 92 -19.77 7.68 -8.25
C ILE A 92 -20.09 8.16 -6.84
N ARG A 93 -20.17 9.48 -6.63
CA ARG A 93 -20.56 10.04 -5.33
C ARG A 93 -21.91 9.48 -4.85
N ARG A 94 -22.91 9.46 -5.72
CA ARG A 94 -24.22 8.89 -5.42
C ARG A 94 -24.14 7.42 -5.02
N SER A 95 -23.34 6.61 -5.72
CA SER A 95 -23.16 5.18 -5.39
C SER A 95 -22.52 4.93 -4.01
N ILE A 96 -21.74 5.89 -3.52
CA ILE A 96 -21.11 5.86 -2.19
C ILE A 96 -22.11 6.30 -1.12
N GLU A 97 -22.87 7.36 -1.38
CA GLU A 97 -23.76 8.01 -0.41
C GLU A 97 -25.13 7.32 -0.30
N GLU A 98 -25.65 6.74 -1.38
CA GLU A 98 -26.95 6.07 -1.38
C GLU A 98 -26.86 4.64 -0.84
N GLU A 99 -27.67 4.36 0.17
CA GLU A 99 -27.84 3.01 0.69
C GLU A 99 -28.68 2.16 -0.28
N PRO A 100 -28.22 0.99 -0.72
CA PRO A 100 -28.99 0.11 -1.59
C PRO A 100 -30.16 -0.52 -0.83
N PRO A 101 -31.21 -0.94 -1.53
CA PRO A 101 -32.43 -1.46 -0.90
C PRO A 101 -32.24 -2.79 -0.15
N TRP A 102 -31.12 -3.47 -0.32
CA TRP A 102 -30.79 -4.74 0.35
C TRP A 102 -29.95 -4.58 1.64
N GLY A 103 -29.66 -3.34 2.07
CA GLY A 103 -28.85 -3.04 3.25
C GLY A 103 -27.36 -3.38 3.08
N ARG A 104 -26.50 -2.85 3.95
CA ARG A 104 -25.06 -3.19 4.02
C ARG A 104 -24.61 -3.25 5.49
N PRO A 105 -23.57 -4.03 5.82
CA PRO A 105 -22.89 -3.91 7.12
C PRO A 105 -22.37 -2.49 7.34
N ALA A 106 -22.36 -2.04 8.60
CA ALA A 106 -21.84 -0.72 8.98
C ALA A 106 -20.38 -0.51 8.51
N TRP A 107 -19.52 -1.53 8.70
CA TRP A 107 -18.11 -1.47 8.28
C TRP A 107 -17.96 -1.26 6.75
N LEU A 108 -18.88 -1.81 5.95
CA LEU A 108 -18.83 -1.68 4.50
C LEU A 108 -19.28 -0.28 4.05
N ILE A 109 -20.25 0.31 4.75
CA ILE A 109 -20.69 1.69 4.54
C ILE A 109 -19.53 2.64 4.89
N GLU A 110 -18.93 2.48 6.05
CA GLU A 110 -17.78 3.29 6.49
C GLU A 110 -16.62 3.20 5.49
N ARG A 111 -16.30 1.99 5.02
CA ARG A 111 -15.22 1.79 4.03
C ARG A 111 -15.53 2.39 2.67
N ALA A 112 -16.80 2.39 2.24
CA ALA A 112 -17.21 3.08 1.03
C ALA A 112 -17.06 4.61 1.16
N GLN A 113 -17.36 5.18 2.34
CA GLN A 113 -17.19 6.62 2.59
C GLN A 113 -15.71 7.06 2.49
N LEU A 114 -14.76 6.16 2.76
CA LEU A 114 -13.32 6.46 2.61
C LEU A 114 -12.91 6.76 1.15
N LEU A 115 -13.69 6.29 0.16
CA LEU A 115 -13.43 6.54 -1.26
C LEU A 115 -13.58 8.01 -1.65
N LYS A 116 -14.20 8.84 -0.79
CA LYS A 116 -14.31 10.28 -0.99
C LYS A 116 -13.03 11.03 -0.67
N TYR A 117 -12.07 10.41 -0.01
CA TYR A 117 -10.84 11.05 0.44
C TYR A 117 -9.63 10.55 -0.35
N PRO A 118 -8.56 11.36 -0.50
CA PRO A 118 -7.34 10.91 -1.13
C PRO A 118 -6.72 9.79 -0.29
N MET A 119 -6.22 8.75 -0.98
CA MET A 119 -5.63 7.59 -0.34
C MET A 119 -4.18 7.38 -0.78
N LEU A 120 -3.31 7.10 0.18
CA LEU A 120 -1.98 6.57 -0.05
C LEU A 120 -2.10 5.05 -0.18
N TRP A 121 -2.40 4.60 -1.40
CA TRP A 121 -2.63 3.19 -1.73
C TRP A 121 -1.39 2.35 -1.51
N GLU A 122 -1.50 1.31 -0.66
CA GLU A 122 -0.42 0.36 -0.37
C GLU A 122 0.90 1.04 0.02
N ALA A 123 0.82 2.25 0.58
CA ALA A 123 1.94 3.15 0.72
C ALA A 123 3.10 2.59 1.52
N VAL A 124 2.84 1.67 2.46
CA VAL A 124 3.90 0.94 3.18
C VAL A 124 3.78 -0.53 2.85
N ARG A 125 4.84 -1.13 2.34
CA ARG A 125 4.95 -2.56 2.08
C ARG A 125 6.10 -3.15 2.86
N THR A 126 5.80 -4.16 3.67
CA THR A 126 6.81 -5.03 4.30
C THR A 126 6.85 -6.33 3.51
N SER A 127 8.03 -6.69 3.00
CA SER A 127 8.23 -7.92 2.24
C SER A 127 9.20 -8.85 2.98
N TRP A 128 8.84 -10.11 3.08
CA TRP A 128 9.66 -11.20 3.63
C TRP A 128 9.92 -12.26 2.57
N GLN A 129 11.14 -12.80 2.56
CA GLN A 129 11.53 -13.92 1.70
C GLN A 129 12.26 -14.99 2.50
N ALA A 130 11.90 -16.26 2.29
CA ALA A 130 12.53 -17.39 2.97
C ALA A 130 14.02 -17.57 2.58
N SER A 131 14.30 -17.39 1.29
CA SER A 131 15.63 -17.54 0.68
C SER A 131 15.91 -16.34 -0.23
N PRO A 132 16.50 -15.26 0.30
CA PRO A 132 16.62 -14.01 -0.43
C PRO A 132 17.68 -14.10 -1.55
N ASP A 133 17.21 -14.13 -2.79
CA ASP A 133 18.02 -13.80 -3.98
C ASP A 133 18.60 -12.36 -3.91
N PRO A 134 19.92 -12.17 -4.02
CA PRO A 134 20.56 -10.86 -3.90
C PRO A 134 20.20 -9.84 -4.99
N GLU A 135 19.72 -10.28 -6.15
CA GLU A 135 19.32 -9.38 -7.25
C GLU A 135 17.85 -9.01 -7.11
N ARG A 136 16.96 -10.02 -7.06
CA ARG A 136 15.51 -9.83 -7.01
C ARG A 136 15.01 -9.28 -5.69
N HIS A 137 15.67 -9.65 -4.58
CA HIS A 137 15.30 -9.21 -3.23
C HIS A 137 16.28 -8.17 -2.69
N ALA A 138 17.12 -7.59 -3.55
CA ALA A 138 17.82 -6.35 -3.22
C ALA A 138 16.82 -5.28 -2.78
N LEU A 139 17.19 -4.47 -1.78
CA LEU A 139 16.35 -3.38 -1.31
C LEU A 139 15.98 -2.40 -2.44
N SER A 140 16.95 -2.07 -3.31
CA SER A 140 16.73 -1.19 -4.45
C SER A 140 15.75 -1.77 -5.46
N GLN A 141 15.84 -3.09 -5.75
CA GLN A 141 14.91 -3.76 -6.66
C GLN A 141 13.50 -3.79 -6.08
N GLN A 142 13.36 -4.17 -4.80
CA GLN A 142 12.06 -4.18 -4.11
C GLN A 142 11.42 -2.79 -4.04
N LEU A 143 12.22 -1.73 -3.85
CA LEU A 143 11.73 -0.35 -3.88
C LEU A 143 11.23 0.06 -5.27
N VAL A 144 11.96 -0.31 -6.31
CA VAL A 144 11.57 -0.07 -7.72
C VAL A 144 10.29 -0.83 -8.07
N ASP A 145 10.21 -2.10 -7.73
CA ASP A 145 9.03 -2.94 -7.99
C ASP A 145 7.79 -2.36 -7.29
N HIS A 146 7.95 -1.87 -6.07
CA HIS A 146 6.88 -1.21 -5.34
C HIS A 146 6.49 0.12 -6.00
N ALA A 147 7.46 0.97 -6.34
CA ALA A 147 7.19 2.24 -7.03
C ALA A 147 6.45 2.02 -8.37
N ASN A 148 6.91 1.06 -9.18
CA ASN A 148 6.30 0.72 -10.46
C ASN A 148 4.90 0.14 -10.30
N HIS A 149 4.66 -0.64 -9.24
CA HIS A 149 3.31 -1.11 -8.92
C HIS A 149 2.35 0.05 -8.61
N ILE A 150 2.79 1.06 -7.85
CA ILE A 150 1.95 2.24 -7.57
C ILE A 150 1.74 3.07 -8.83
N LEU A 151 2.81 3.39 -9.57
CA LEU A 151 2.76 4.11 -10.84
C LEU A 151 1.76 3.46 -11.82
N ARG A 152 1.87 2.15 -12.04
CA ARG A 152 1.01 1.40 -12.97
C ARG A 152 -0.44 1.32 -12.54
N ASN A 153 -0.76 1.40 -11.25
CA ASN A 153 -2.12 1.22 -10.75
C ASN A 153 -2.81 2.53 -10.38
N ARG A 154 -2.04 3.59 -10.07
CA ARG A 154 -2.56 4.86 -9.55
C ARG A 154 -2.32 6.05 -10.46
N PHE A 155 -1.33 5.98 -11.35
CA PHE A 155 -0.93 7.08 -12.24
C PHE A 155 -1.05 6.68 -13.72
N ARG A 156 -1.99 5.77 -14.06
CA ARG A 156 -2.10 5.23 -15.44
C ARG A 156 -2.34 6.33 -16.46
N GLU A 157 -3.26 7.24 -16.16
CA GLU A 157 -3.65 8.33 -17.05
C GLU A 157 -2.48 9.28 -17.28
N GLU A 158 -1.78 9.67 -16.21
CA GLU A 158 -0.61 10.53 -16.24
C GLU A 158 0.56 9.91 -17.01
N LEU A 159 0.65 8.58 -16.98
CA LEU A 159 1.63 7.80 -17.73
C LEU A 159 1.19 7.51 -19.17
N GLY A 160 -0.01 7.93 -19.58
CA GLY A 160 -0.56 7.64 -20.90
C GLY A 160 -0.85 6.15 -21.14
N LEU A 161 -0.99 5.37 -20.07
CA LEU A 161 -1.27 3.94 -20.15
C LEU A 161 -2.77 3.72 -20.42
N PRO A 162 -3.15 2.74 -21.27
CA PRO A 162 -4.55 2.40 -21.51
C PRO A 162 -5.23 1.89 -20.24
N ASP A 163 -6.56 2.00 -20.14
CA ASP A 163 -7.31 1.53 -18.96
C ASP A 163 -7.16 0.02 -18.70
N LEU A 164 -6.92 -0.74 -19.76
CA LEU A 164 -6.69 -2.18 -19.70
C LEU A 164 -5.24 -2.52 -20.05
N PRO A 165 -4.64 -3.56 -19.44
CA PRO A 165 -3.32 -4.04 -19.85
C PRO A 165 -3.35 -4.42 -21.34
N SER A 166 -2.53 -3.77 -22.16
CA SER A 166 -2.34 -4.11 -23.56
C SER A 166 -0.86 -4.41 -23.82
N GLU A 167 -0.58 -5.22 -24.84
CA GLU A 167 0.78 -5.64 -25.21
C GLU A 167 1.64 -4.51 -25.82
N GLY A 168 1.13 -3.27 -25.89
CA GLY A 168 1.76 -2.12 -26.55
C GLY A 168 2.38 -1.07 -25.61
N ASP A 169 2.75 -1.45 -24.37
CA ASP A 169 3.49 -0.55 -23.48
C ASP A 169 4.95 -0.46 -23.96
N ASP A 170 5.34 0.72 -24.45
CA ASP A 170 6.69 0.99 -24.98
C ASP A 170 7.77 1.03 -23.88
N GLY A 171 7.41 0.88 -22.60
CA GLY A 171 8.38 0.67 -21.52
C GLY A 171 9.32 1.86 -21.32
N GLY A 172 8.79 2.98 -20.83
CA GLY A 172 9.56 4.20 -20.58
C GLY A 172 9.23 4.93 -19.28
N TRP A 173 8.11 4.59 -18.65
CA TRP A 173 7.64 5.22 -17.41
C TRP A 173 8.22 4.58 -16.14
N GLU A 174 8.73 3.35 -16.25
CA GLU A 174 9.19 2.57 -15.10
C GLU A 174 10.41 3.23 -14.43
N ALA A 175 10.33 3.34 -13.11
CA ALA A 175 11.50 3.59 -12.29
C ALA A 175 12.52 2.46 -12.49
N LYS A 176 13.80 2.82 -12.44
CA LYS A 176 14.93 1.90 -12.61
C LYS A 176 15.79 1.89 -11.36
N THR A 177 16.48 0.78 -11.10
CA THR A 177 17.41 0.67 -9.97
C THR A 177 18.54 1.70 -10.02
N SER A 178 18.89 2.19 -11.21
CA SER A 178 19.83 3.30 -11.41
C SER A 178 19.33 4.65 -10.88
N ALA A 179 18.05 4.79 -10.55
CA ALA A 179 17.49 5.96 -9.87
C ALA A 179 17.56 5.87 -8.34
N ALA A 180 17.79 4.68 -7.79
CA ALA A 180 17.92 4.49 -6.34
C ALA A 180 19.22 5.13 -5.82
N ARG A 181 19.12 5.85 -4.71
CA ARG A 181 20.24 6.52 -4.03
C ARG A 181 20.21 6.21 -2.54
N ASP A 182 21.38 6.23 -1.91
CA ASP A 182 21.48 6.05 -0.46
C ASP A 182 20.68 7.13 0.28
N ALA A 183 20.01 6.73 1.34
CA ALA A 183 19.15 7.58 2.15
C ALA A 183 19.23 7.19 3.63
N VAL A 184 18.63 8.03 4.47
CA VAL A 184 18.43 7.75 5.89
C VAL A 184 16.93 7.73 6.18
N VAL A 185 16.47 6.68 6.84
CA VAL A 185 15.06 6.47 7.18
C VAL A 185 14.89 6.50 8.69
N ALA A 186 13.94 7.30 9.18
CA ALA A 186 13.58 7.32 10.59
C ALA A 186 12.64 6.15 10.90
N VAL A 187 13.11 5.16 11.67
CA VAL A 187 12.38 3.93 12.02
C VAL A 187 12.43 3.74 13.53
N ASP A 188 11.28 3.65 14.19
CA ASP A 188 11.15 3.53 15.65
C ASP A 188 11.92 4.63 16.41
N GLY A 189 11.92 5.85 15.85
CA GLY A 189 12.64 7.00 16.39
C GLY A 189 14.17 6.96 16.19
N ARG A 190 14.70 6.04 15.38
CA ARG A 190 16.13 5.92 15.07
C ARG A 190 16.40 6.05 13.58
N ASN A 191 17.53 6.63 13.23
CA ASN A 191 17.98 6.70 11.84
C ASN A 191 18.58 5.36 11.41
N ARG A 192 18.06 4.79 10.31
CA ARG A 192 18.56 3.58 9.66
C ARG A 192 19.06 3.88 8.25
N PRO A 193 20.10 3.18 7.77
CA PRO A 193 20.49 3.25 6.37
C PRO A 193 19.37 2.67 5.49
N GLY A 194 19.13 3.33 4.37
CA GLY A 194 18.12 2.92 3.40
C GLY A 194 18.47 3.42 2.01
N VAL A 195 17.50 3.31 1.10
CA VAL A 195 17.59 3.83 -0.26
C VAL A 195 16.32 4.58 -0.60
N GLN A 196 16.42 5.58 -1.47
CA GLN A 196 15.30 6.38 -1.94
C GLN A 196 15.29 6.52 -3.46
N ILE A 197 14.11 6.80 -4.01
CA ILE A 197 13.88 7.28 -5.37
C ILE A 197 13.18 8.64 -5.24
N ASP A 198 13.95 9.70 -5.45
CA ASP A 198 13.48 11.10 -5.40
C ASP A 198 13.58 11.80 -6.77
N THR A 199 13.72 11.03 -7.84
CA THR A 199 13.80 11.57 -9.21
C THR A 199 12.52 11.35 -10.00
N ASP A 200 11.61 10.49 -9.51
CA ASP A 200 10.34 10.25 -10.17
C ASP A 200 9.40 11.47 -10.02
N PRO A 201 8.72 11.91 -11.09
CA PRO A 201 7.88 13.10 -11.05
C PRO A 201 6.56 12.90 -10.28
N PHE A 202 6.05 11.67 -10.17
CA PHE A 202 4.74 11.39 -9.59
C PHE A 202 4.82 10.82 -8.18
N VAL A 203 5.86 10.04 -7.90
CA VAL A 203 6.05 9.40 -6.59
C VAL A 203 7.36 9.77 -5.94
N TYR A 204 7.38 9.66 -4.63
CA TYR A 204 8.60 9.52 -3.85
C TYR A 204 8.60 8.16 -3.19
N ALA A 205 9.73 7.48 -3.24
CA ALA A 205 9.89 6.17 -2.63
C ALA A 205 11.10 6.15 -1.70
N VAL A 206 10.96 5.48 -0.56
CA VAL A 206 12.07 5.22 0.36
C VAL A 206 11.92 3.84 0.97
N GLY A 207 13.02 3.13 1.21
CA GLY A 207 12.98 1.83 1.85
C GLY A 207 14.22 1.58 2.70
N PHE A 208 14.10 0.63 3.61
CA PHE A 208 15.21 0.18 4.45
C PHE A 208 15.15 -1.34 4.61
N ARG A 209 16.32 -1.93 4.89
CA ARG A 209 16.43 -3.35 5.21
C ARG A 209 16.27 -3.54 6.70
N VAL A 210 15.38 -4.46 7.08
CA VAL A 210 15.10 -4.78 8.49
C VAL A 210 16.08 -5.84 8.97
N ASP A 211 16.21 -6.93 8.18
CA ASP A 211 17.17 -8.01 8.35
C ASP A 211 17.51 -8.64 6.98
N GLU A 212 18.15 -9.82 6.95
CA GLU A 212 18.52 -10.50 5.70
C GLU A 212 17.31 -10.87 4.83
N ASN A 213 16.18 -11.19 5.45
CA ASN A 213 14.99 -11.75 4.84
C ASN A 213 13.85 -10.74 4.70
N VAL A 214 13.94 -9.58 5.37
CA VAL A 214 12.86 -8.59 5.47
C VAL A 214 13.31 -7.22 5.00
N VAL A 215 12.52 -6.64 4.10
CA VAL A 215 12.65 -5.25 3.66
C VAL A 215 11.34 -4.51 3.86
N CYS A 216 11.43 -3.21 4.14
CA CYS A 216 10.29 -2.31 4.18
C CYS A 216 10.49 -1.22 3.13
N THR A 217 9.45 -0.95 2.36
CA THR A 217 9.43 0.08 1.32
C THR A 217 8.19 0.95 1.51
N VAL A 218 8.37 2.23 1.28
CA VAL A 218 7.34 3.26 1.38
C VAL A 218 7.29 3.98 0.04
N VAL A 219 6.10 4.07 -0.55
CA VAL A 219 5.86 4.80 -1.79
C VAL A 219 4.67 5.71 -1.58
N VAL A 220 4.84 7.00 -1.84
CA VAL A 220 3.80 8.01 -1.68
C VAL A 220 3.73 8.89 -2.91
N PRO A 221 2.54 9.41 -3.28
CA PRO A 221 2.42 10.50 -4.23
C PRO A 221 3.29 11.68 -3.82
N ARG A 222 4.05 12.23 -4.77
CA ARG A 222 5.00 13.32 -4.52
C ARG A 222 4.30 14.59 -4.02
N ASP A 223 3.09 14.86 -4.49
CA ASP A 223 2.24 15.98 -4.06
C ASP A 223 1.82 15.90 -2.58
N SER A 224 1.86 14.71 -2.00
CA SER A 224 1.45 14.44 -0.62
C SER A 224 2.59 14.67 0.37
N LEU A 225 3.85 14.67 -0.09
CA LEU A 225 5.05 14.83 0.75
C LEU A 225 5.01 16.04 1.69
N PRO A 226 4.57 17.24 1.28
CA PRO A 226 4.56 18.40 2.18
C PRO A 226 3.61 18.26 3.38
N MET A 227 2.68 17.31 3.33
CA MET A 227 1.65 17.10 4.35
C MET A 227 1.95 15.91 5.28
N ILE A 228 2.99 15.12 5.00
CA ILE A 228 3.25 13.86 5.70
C ILE A 228 4.68 13.79 6.23
N ASP A 229 4.80 13.22 7.43
CA ASP A 229 6.05 12.75 8.00
C ASP A 229 6.24 11.28 7.63
N LEU A 230 7.36 10.96 6.97
CA LEU A 230 7.69 9.61 6.52
C LEU A 230 8.36 8.76 7.61
N ALA A 231 8.38 9.21 8.87
CA ALA A 231 8.82 8.37 9.98
C ALA A 231 7.98 7.08 10.06
N ILE A 232 8.67 5.97 10.28
CA ILE A 232 8.12 4.62 10.29
C ILE A 232 8.16 4.09 11.72
N THR A 233 7.16 3.31 12.09
CA THR A 233 7.13 2.55 13.35
C THR A 233 6.76 1.10 13.08
N THR A 234 7.24 0.21 13.92
CA THR A 234 6.79 -1.18 13.96
C THR A 234 5.29 -1.21 14.29
N PHE A 235 4.56 -2.09 13.61
CA PHE A 235 3.15 -2.34 13.83
C PHE A 235 2.96 -3.20 15.10
N GLU A 236 2.03 -2.79 15.97
CA GLU A 236 1.72 -3.44 17.27
C GLU A 236 0.31 -4.08 17.32
#